data_AF-A0A2T5HKG8-F1
#
_entry.id   AF-A0A2T5HKG8-F1
#
_cell.length_a   1.000
_cell.length_b   1.000
_cell.length_c   1.000
_cell.angle_alpha   90.00
_cell.angle_beta   90.00
_cell.angle_gamma   90.00
#
_symmetry.space_group_name_H-M   'P 1'
#
loop_
_entity.id
_entity.type
_entity.pdbx_description
1 polymer ?
#
loop_
_entity_poly.entity_id
_entity_poly.type
_entity_poly.pdbx_seq_one_letter_code
_entity_poly.pdbx_strand_id
1 'polypeptide(L)'
;AYDFAKIGAPGLKATITYLKGDNIDSVTGDQSEWERDFRLDYAIQEGTFKGVGFSWRNAALRSTVANQNDQDENRLIVSYTLPLL
;
A
#
# COMPACT_ATOMS: atom_id res chain seq x y z
N ALA A 1 -6.23 8.78 -2.24
CA ALA A 1 -5.83 8.80 -0.82
C ALA A 1 -6.73 9.74 -0.05
N TYR A 2 -7.21 9.33 1.13
CA TYR A 2 -7.88 10.21 2.08
C TYR A 2 -6.83 10.86 3.00
N ASP A 3 -6.92 12.18 3.17
CA ASP A 3 -6.05 12.96 4.04
C ASP A 3 -6.82 13.36 5.30
N PHE A 4 -6.37 12.86 6.45
CA PHE A 4 -7.05 13.04 7.74
C PHE A 4 -6.74 14.38 8.41
N ALA A 5 -5.90 15.23 7.81
CA ALA A 5 -5.64 16.58 8.32
C ALA A 5 -6.94 17.40 8.47
N LYS A 6 -7.93 17.15 7.60
CA LYS A 6 -9.24 17.81 7.63
C LYS A 6 -10.09 17.46 8.87
N ILE A 7 -9.76 16.37 9.55
CA ILE A 7 -10.47 15.90 10.75
C ILE A 7 -9.57 15.86 11.99
N GLY A 8 -8.47 16.63 11.97
CA GLY A 8 -7.62 16.83 13.15
C GLY A 8 -6.49 15.83 13.33
N ALA A 9 -6.19 14.99 12.34
CA ALA A 9 -5.05 14.07 12.36
C ALA A 9 -4.05 14.39 11.22
N PRO A 10 -3.31 15.52 11.32
CA PRO A 10 -2.31 15.87 10.32
C PRO A 10 -1.19 14.83 10.24
N GLY A 11 -0.71 14.56 9.02
CA GLY A 11 0.30 13.54 8.77
C GLY A 11 -0.25 12.13 8.56
N LEU A 12 -1.51 11.86 8.91
CA LEU A 12 -2.18 10.58 8.67
C LEU A 12 -2.85 10.55 7.29
N LYS A 13 -2.53 9.54 6.49
CA LYS A 13 -3.14 9.31 5.17
C LYS A 13 -3.50 7.85 5.00
N ALA A 14 -4.61 7.57 4.31
CA ALA A 14 -4.98 6.20 3.94
C ALA A 14 -5.29 6.09 2.44
N THR A 15 -4.93 4.96 1.86
CA THR A 15 -5.31 4.59 0.50
C THR A 15 -5.77 3.16 0.49
N ILE A 16 -6.87 2.90 -0.23
CA ILE A 16 -7.30 1.56 -0.59
C ILE A 16 -7.35 1.54 -2.11
N THR A 17 -6.75 0.52 -2.69
CA THR A 17 -6.77 0.27 -4.13
C THR A 17 -7.27 -1.14 -4.37
N TYR A 18 -8.16 -1.29 -5.34
CA TYR A 18 -8.55 -2.59 -5.85
C TYR A 18 -8.24 -2.63 -7.34
N LEU A 19 -7.51 -3.66 -7.75
CA LEU A 19 -7.11 -3.92 -9.13
C LEU A 19 -7.70 -5.26 -9.53
N LYS A 20 -8.18 -5.34 -10.77
CA LYS A 20 -8.64 -6.59 -11.37
C LYS A 20 -8.14 -6.66 -12.80
N GLY A 21 -7.52 -7.78 -13.14
CA GLY A 21 -7.15 -8.15 -14.51
C GLY A 21 -7.94 -9.37 -14.96
N ASP A 22 -8.39 -9.35 -16.20
CA ASP A 22 -9.03 -10.46 -16.89
C ASP A 22 -8.49 -10.60 -18.32
N ASN A 23 -8.91 -11.66 -19.02
CA ASN A 23 -8.44 -12.01 -20.36
C ASN A 23 -6.92 -12.10 -20.48
N ILE A 24 -6.27 -12.64 -19.44
CA ILE A 24 -4.83 -12.87 -19.44
C ILE A 24 -4.52 -14.05 -20.36
N ASP A 25 -3.75 -13.80 -21.42
CA ASP A 25 -3.33 -14.82 -22.39
C ASP A 25 -2.40 -15.84 -21.74
N SER A 26 -2.77 -17.11 -21.80
CA SER A 26 -2.07 -18.22 -21.16
C SER A 26 -2.26 -19.52 -21.95
N VAL A 27 -1.26 -20.40 -21.85
CA VAL A 27 -1.29 -21.74 -22.45
C VAL A 27 -2.42 -22.63 -21.91
N THR A 28 -3.00 -22.27 -20.76
CA THR A 28 -4.12 -22.98 -20.11
C THR A 28 -5.49 -22.35 -20.39
N GLY A 29 -5.57 -21.37 -21.30
CA GLY A 29 -6.77 -20.58 -21.56
C GLY A 29 -6.85 -19.32 -20.69
N ASP A 30 -7.92 -18.54 -20.85
CA ASP A 30 -8.11 -17.24 -20.18
C ASP A 30 -7.91 -17.32 -18.66
N GLN A 31 -7.03 -16.45 -18.14
CA GLN A 31 -6.78 -16.31 -16.70
C GLN A 31 -7.25 -14.95 -16.18
N SER A 32 -7.37 -14.83 -14.86
CA SER A 32 -7.74 -13.59 -14.18
C SER A 32 -7.03 -13.48 -12.84
N GLU A 33 -6.91 -12.25 -12.35
CA GLU A 33 -6.39 -11.98 -11.03
C GLU A 33 -7.00 -10.70 -10.45
N TRP A 34 -6.95 -10.59 -9.13
CA TRP A 34 -7.27 -9.35 -8.45
C TRP A 34 -6.31 -9.11 -7.30
N GLU A 35 -6.04 -7.84 -7.04
CA GLU A 35 -5.22 -7.40 -5.92
C GLU A 35 -5.95 -6.32 -5.14
N ARG A 36 -5.92 -6.43 -3.81
CA ARG A 36 -6.40 -5.39 -2.90
C ARG A 36 -5.27 -4.90 -2.02
N ASP A 37 -4.98 -3.62 -2.16
CA ASP A 37 -4.01 -2.91 -1.35
C ASP A 37 -4.69 -2.00 -0.34
N PHE A 38 -4.19 -2.04 0.89
CA PHE A 38 -4.40 -1.00 1.88
C PHE A 38 -3.07 -0.42 2.29
N ARG A 39 -3.02 0.92 2.36
CA ARG A 39 -1.86 1.66 2.84
C ARG A 39 -2.29 2.68 3.88
N LEU A 40 -1.63 2.64 5.04
CA LEU A 40 -1.72 3.64 6.09
C LEU A 40 -0.37 4.30 6.28
N ASP A 41 -0.32 5.61 6.09
CA ASP A 41 0.89 6.40 6.31
C ASP A 41 0.70 7.37 7.47
N TYR A 42 1.72 7.53 8.30
CA TYR A 42 1.76 8.56 9.33
C TYR A 42 3.12 9.23 9.37
N ALA A 43 3.15 10.57 9.34
CA ALA A 43 4.37 11.35 9.55
C ALA A 43 4.27 12.16 10.84
N ILE A 44 5.33 12.15 11.64
CA ILE A 44 5.41 12.98 12.85
C ILE A 44 5.58 14.45 12.44
N GLN A 45 4.65 15.29 12.88
CA GLN A 45 4.54 16.68 12.44
C GLN A 45 5.48 17.64 13.19
N GLU A 46 5.81 17.33 14.46
CA GLU A 46 6.56 18.22 15.35
C GLU A 46 7.38 17.46 16.41
N GLY A 47 8.21 18.20 17.15
CA GLY A 47 9.07 17.66 18.22
C GLY A 47 10.32 16.95 17.71
N THR A 48 10.98 16.23 18.63
CA THR A 48 12.29 15.58 18.40
C THR A 48 12.31 14.61 17.21
N PHE A 49 11.19 13.96 16.92
CA PHE A 49 11.08 12.97 15.85
C PHE A 49 10.39 13.53 14.59
N LYS A 50 10.25 14.86 14.47
CA LYS A 50 9.74 15.48 13.24
C LYS A 50 10.54 14.99 12.03
N GLY A 51 9.85 14.51 11.00
CA GLY A 51 10.47 13.92 9.80
C GLY A 51 10.54 12.39 9.83
N VAL A 52 10.23 11.73 10.95
CA VAL A 52 9.98 10.28 10.97
C VAL A 52 8.60 9.99 10.35
N GLY A 53 8.58 9.03 9.44
CA GLY A 53 7.39 8.52 8.77
C GLY A 53 7.26 7.01 8.93
N PHE A 54 6.02 6.56 9.02
CA PHE A 54 5.62 5.16 9.08
C PHE A 54 4.71 4.87 7.89
N SER A 55 4.90 3.71 7.25
CA SER A 55 4.00 3.19 6.23
C SER A 55 3.71 1.74 6.54
N TRP A 56 2.45 1.43 6.82
CA TRP A 56 1.95 0.05 6.81
C TRP A 56 1.24 -0.19 5.50
N ARG A 57 1.68 -1.23 4.78
CA ARG A 57 1.07 -1.69 3.55
C ARG A 57 0.65 -3.13 3.71
N ASN A 58 -0.59 -3.42 3.32
CA ASN A 58 -1.11 -4.77 3.25
C ASN A 58 -1.64 -5.02 1.84
N ALA A 59 -1.15 -6.08 1.20
CA ALA A 59 -1.59 -6.51 -0.12
C ALA A 59 -2.21 -7.91 0.00
N ALA A 60 -3.25 -8.15 -0.78
CA ALA A 60 -3.85 -9.47 -0.97
C ALA A 60 -4.04 -9.68 -2.47
N LEU A 61 -3.22 -10.56 -3.05
CA LEU A 61 -3.30 -11.00 -4.43
C LEU A 61 -3.99 -12.35 -4.47
N ARG A 62 -4.94 -12.51 -5.39
CA ARG A 62 -5.49 -13.80 -5.80
C ARG A 62 -5.38 -13.93 -7.31
N SER A 63 -4.77 -15.01 -7.80
CA SER A 63 -4.46 -15.17 -9.23
C SER A 63 -4.73 -16.59 -9.70
N THR A 64 -5.28 -16.73 -10.90
CA THR A 64 -5.37 -18.03 -11.58
C THR A 64 -4.20 -18.26 -12.55
N VAL A 65 -3.30 -17.28 -12.70
CA VAL A 65 -2.15 -17.35 -13.61
C VAL A 65 -1.17 -18.44 -13.16
N ALA A 66 -0.77 -19.30 -14.10
CA ALA A 66 0.17 -20.37 -13.82
C ALA A 66 1.50 -19.82 -13.28
N ASN A 67 1.99 -20.43 -12.20
CA ASN A 67 3.19 -20.01 -11.45
C ASN A 67 3.07 -18.69 -10.69
N GLN A 68 1.89 -18.08 -10.61
CA GLN A 68 1.61 -17.00 -9.66
C GLN A 68 0.79 -17.57 -8.50
N ASN A 69 1.36 -17.50 -7.30
CA ASN A 69 0.66 -17.95 -6.11
C ASN A 69 -0.20 -16.82 -5.54
N ASP A 70 -1.32 -17.21 -4.94
CA ASP A 70 -2.02 -16.33 -4.02
C ASP A 70 -1.04 -15.84 -2.94
N GLN A 71 -1.08 -14.54 -2.66
CA GLN A 71 -0.15 -13.92 -1.72
C GLN A 71 -0.87 -12.93 -0.82
N ASP A 72 -0.63 -13.05 0.48
CA ASP A 72 -0.95 -12.03 1.47
C ASP A 72 0.36 -11.46 2.01
N GLU A 73 0.50 -10.14 1.99
CA GLU A 73 1.75 -9.48 2.34
C GLU A 73 1.53 -8.34 3.33
N ASN A 74 2.46 -8.18 4.27
CA ASN A 74 2.55 -7.01 5.12
C ASN A 74 3.95 -6.40 5.02
N ARG A 75 4.01 -5.10 4.71
CA ARG A 75 5.24 -4.30 4.76
C ARG A 75 5.06 -3.20 5.79
N LEU A 76 5.94 -3.17 6.79
CA LEU A 76 6.07 -2.06 7.72
C LEU A 76 7.37 -1.32 7.41
N ILE A 77 7.25 -0.05 7.06
CA ILE A 77 8.37 0.80 6.64
C ILE A 77 8.49 1.95 7.63
N VAL A 78 9.71 2.15 8.14
CA VAL A 78 10.09 3.33 8.92
C VAL A 78 11.08 4.13 8.10
N SER A 79 10.79 5.41 7.90
CA SER A 79 11.62 6.33 7.13
C SER A 79 11.91 7.58 7.95
N TYR A 80 13.07 8.19 7.73
CA TYR A 80 13.38 9.50 8.29
C TYR A 80 13.88 10.43 7.19
N THR A 81 13.26 11.60 7.07
CA THR A 81 13.73 12.66 6.17
C THR A 81 14.51 13.68 6.97
N LEU A 82 15.80 13.84 6.65
CA LEU A 82 16.69 14.83 7.22
C LEU A 82 16.97 15.93 6.19
N PRO A 83 16.38 17.13 6.32
CA PRO A 83 16.76 18.28 5.51
C PRO A 83 18.19 18.71 5.85
N LEU A 84 19.03 18.91 4.83
CA LEU A 84 20.43 19.33 5.00
C LEU A 84 20.65 20.81 4.68
N LEU A 85 19.71 21.44 3.96
CA LEU A 85 19.71 22.82 3.49
C LEU A 85 18.31 23.41 3.66
#